data_AF-A0A7G9SKN9-F1
#
_entry.id   AF-A0A7G9SKN9-F1
#
_cell.length_a   1.000
_cell.length_b   1.000
_cell.length_c   1.000
_cell.angle_alpha   90.00
_cell.angle_beta   90.00
_cell.angle_gamma   90.00
#
_symmetry.space_group_name_H-M   'P 1'
#
loop_
_entity.id
_entity.type
_entity.pdbx_description
1 polymer ?
#
loop_
_entity_poly.entity_id
_entity_poly.type
_entity_poly.pdbx_seq_one_letter_code
_entity_poly.pdbx_strand_id
1 'polypeptide(L)'
;MTNVNDKVERAVARFERVTRQLDERKGPVRDAARRERQRLNADLGRRFARVAVAVGLISLVTIIIGLIMPIGMFGFLAAVGLAVGAAGLLGFMPARGGGALPAPSADLPNGEMVQQFDSYLFRARRALPAPAQAEIDALSAALPALRETIARVETLDPSAQDARRLMSIHLPGLIDRYQKVPPAYRGEIDGEGKTVDQRLVEGLAASRAALGEISQRLAKADMAAFETQGRFITSRYGESAIDR
;
A
#
# COMPACT_ATOMS: atom_id res chain seq x y z
N MET A 1 -28.50 49.24 -18.29
CA MET A 1 -28.50 48.23 -17.19
C MET A 1 -27.81 46.91 -17.58
N THR A 2 -27.03 46.84 -18.68
CA THR A 2 -26.39 45.62 -19.20
C THR A 2 -25.01 45.31 -18.59
N ASN A 3 -24.21 46.33 -18.28
CA ASN A 3 -22.83 46.16 -17.80
C ASN A 3 -22.68 45.44 -16.44
N VAL A 4 -23.71 45.49 -15.59
CA VAL A 4 -23.69 44.84 -14.26
C VAL A 4 -23.97 43.34 -14.40
N ASN A 5 -24.92 42.96 -15.25
CA ASN A 5 -25.23 41.55 -15.51
C ASN A 5 -24.03 40.83 -16.14
N ASP A 6 -23.33 41.46 -17.09
CA ASP A 6 -22.14 40.86 -17.71
C ASP A 6 -20.99 40.63 -16.72
N LYS A 7 -20.88 41.47 -15.67
CA LYS A 7 -19.87 41.31 -14.62
C LYS A 7 -20.25 40.20 -13.65
N VAL A 8 -21.53 40.10 -13.30
CA VAL A 8 -22.05 39.04 -12.43
C VAL A 8 -21.91 37.69 -13.14
N GLU A 9 -22.26 37.60 -14.42
CA GLU A 9 -22.16 36.37 -15.20
C GLU A 9 -20.70 35.91 -15.38
N ARG A 10 -19.78 36.87 -15.58
CA ARG A 10 -18.33 36.60 -15.60
C ARG A 10 -17.74 36.25 -14.22
N ALA A 11 -18.37 36.66 -13.12
CA ALA A 11 -17.95 36.30 -11.78
C ALA A 11 -18.43 34.90 -11.43
N VAL A 12 -19.70 34.58 -11.74
CA VAL A 12 -20.29 33.25 -11.58
C VAL A 12 -19.55 32.22 -12.41
N ALA A 13 -19.29 32.48 -13.69
CA ALA A 13 -18.53 31.58 -14.56
C ALA A 13 -17.06 31.37 -14.16
N ARG A 14 -16.49 32.27 -13.35
CA ARG A 14 -15.14 32.13 -12.77
C ARG A 14 -15.18 31.28 -11.50
N PHE A 15 -16.17 31.56 -10.64
CA PHE A 15 -16.39 30.80 -9.42
C PHE A 15 -16.68 29.33 -9.72
N GLU A 16 -17.52 29.06 -10.72
CA GLU A 16 -17.92 27.72 -11.14
C GLU A 16 -16.75 26.91 -11.73
N ARG A 17 -15.80 27.58 -12.40
CA ARG A 17 -14.54 26.94 -12.84
C ARG A 17 -13.63 26.58 -11.69
N VAL A 18 -13.50 27.47 -10.70
CA VAL A 18 -12.65 27.25 -9.52
C VAL A 18 -13.23 26.15 -8.63
N THR A 19 -14.55 26.11 -8.44
CA THR A 19 -15.21 25.06 -7.66
C THR A 19 -15.14 23.71 -8.36
N ARG A 20 -15.31 23.65 -9.69
CA ARG A 20 -15.18 22.40 -10.45
C ARG A 20 -13.75 21.83 -10.41
N GLN A 21 -12.72 22.67 -10.50
CA GLN A 21 -11.32 22.26 -10.29
C GLN A 21 -11.02 21.76 -8.87
N LEU A 22 -11.68 22.33 -7.86
CA LEU A 22 -11.54 21.91 -6.47
C LEU A 22 -12.28 20.60 -6.18
N ASP A 23 -13.43 20.37 -6.82
CA ASP A 23 -14.19 19.13 -6.71
C ASP A 23 -13.52 17.96 -7.46
N GLU A 24 -12.88 18.20 -8.60
CA GLU A 24 -12.05 17.20 -9.29
C GLU A 24 -10.83 16.76 -8.47
N ARG A 25 -10.25 17.66 -7.64
CA ARG A 25 -9.19 17.29 -6.68
C ARG A 25 -9.73 16.62 -5.42
N LYS A 26 -10.96 16.92 -4.99
CA LYS A 26 -11.56 16.36 -3.76
C LYS A 26 -12.31 15.04 -3.98
N GLY A 27 -12.82 14.78 -5.18
CA GLY A 27 -13.45 13.52 -5.59
C GLY A 27 -12.55 12.28 -5.39
N PRO A 28 -11.33 12.23 -5.96
CA PRO A 28 -10.42 11.09 -5.80
C PRO A 28 -9.97 10.90 -4.34
N VAL A 29 -9.87 11.98 -3.55
CA VAL A 29 -9.54 11.93 -2.12
C VAL A 29 -10.71 11.39 -1.28
N ARG A 30 -11.97 11.71 -1.64
CA ARG A 30 -13.16 11.20 -0.95
C ARG A 30 -13.47 9.74 -1.30
N ASP A 31 -13.23 9.33 -2.55
CA ASP A 31 -13.39 7.94 -2.99
C ASP A 31 -12.25 7.03 -2.52
N ALA A 32 -11.04 7.58 -2.32
CA ALA A 32 -9.98 6.92 -1.57
C ALA A 32 -10.36 6.77 -0.09
N ALA A 33 -10.85 7.84 0.56
CA ALA A 33 -11.25 7.82 1.97
C ALA A 33 -12.46 6.89 2.26
N ARG A 34 -13.40 6.73 1.32
CA ARG A 34 -14.52 5.77 1.46
C ARG A 34 -14.04 4.32 1.35
N ARG A 35 -13.13 4.02 0.40
CA ARG A 35 -12.48 2.70 0.26
C ARG A 35 -11.57 2.38 1.46
N GLU A 36 -10.98 3.41 2.06
CA GLU A 36 -10.14 3.34 3.26
C GLU A 36 -10.96 2.99 4.52
N ARG A 37 -12.13 3.60 4.72
CA ARG A 37 -13.01 3.28 5.86
C ARG A 37 -13.57 1.86 5.85
N GLN A 38 -13.94 1.33 4.69
CA GLN A 38 -14.43 -0.05 4.59
C GLN A 38 -13.33 -1.09 4.88
N ARG A 39 -12.08 -0.80 4.52
CA ARG A 39 -10.92 -1.68 4.77
C ARG A 39 -10.43 -1.61 6.23
N LEU A 40 -10.49 -0.44 6.85
CA LEU A 40 -10.21 -0.25 8.28
C LEU A 40 -11.20 -1.03 9.16
N ASN A 41 -12.49 -1.02 8.83
CA ASN A 41 -13.51 -1.73 9.61
C ASN A 41 -13.35 -3.26 9.57
N ALA A 42 -12.87 -3.82 8.46
CA ALA A 42 -12.62 -5.26 8.35
C ALA A 42 -11.41 -5.71 9.20
N ASP A 43 -10.35 -4.90 9.27
CA ASP A 43 -9.14 -5.24 10.04
C ASP A 43 -9.31 -4.90 11.54
N LEU A 44 -10.04 -3.83 11.88
CA LEU A 44 -10.48 -3.59 13.26
C LEU A 44 -11.40 -4.71 13.74
N GLY A 45 -12.37 -5.16 12.91
CA GLY A 45 -13.28 -6.25 13.26
C GLY A 45 -12.55 -7.56 13.58
N ARG A 46 -11.51 -7.91 12.80
CA ARG A 46 -10.69 -9.11 13.06
C ARG A 46 -9.79 -8.99 14.30
N ARG A 47 -9.33 -7.78 14.64
CA ARG A 47 -8.58 -7.52 15.87
C ARG A 47 -9.49 -7.55 17.09
N PHE A 48 -10.66 -6.91 17.01
CA PHE A 48 -11.70 -6.98 18.04
C PHE A 48 -12.20 -8.42 18.24
N ALA A 49 -12.39 -9.20 17.17
CA ALA A 49 -12.77 -10.61 17.28
C ALA A 49 -11.70 -11.45 17.98
N ARG A 50 -10.41 -11.24 17.68
CA ARG A 50 -9.31 -11.93 18.37
C ARG A 50 -9.19 -11.55 19.84
N VAL A 51 -9.34 -10.27 20.16
CA VAL A 51 -9.37 -9.80 21.56
C VAL A 51 -10.59 -10.35 22.30
N ALA A 52 -11.76 -10.37 21.66
CA ALA A 52 -12.99 -10.93 22.24
C ALA A 52 -12.88 -12.45 22.48
N VAL A 53 -12.25 -13.19 21.56
CA VAL A 53 -11.99 -14.64 21.73
C VAL A 53 -10.98 -14.89 22.85
N ALA A 54 -9.91 -14.10 22.94
CA ALA A 54 -8.93 -14.22 24.02
C ALA A 54 -9.55 -13.91 25.39
N VAL A 55 -10.32 -12.82 25.50
CA VAL A 55 -11.05 -12.45 26.72
C VAL A 55 -12.11 -13.50 27.07
N GLY A 56 -12.81 -14.05 26.07
CA GLY A 56 -13.80 -15.12 26.26
C GLY A 56 -13.18 -16.41 26.79
N LEU A 57 -12.04 -16.85 26.24
CA LEU A 57 -11.32 -18.04 26.72
C LEU A 57 -10.80 -17.87 28.15
N ILE A 58 -10.22 -16.71 28.46
CA ILE A 58 -9.73 -16.41 29.82
C ILE A 58 -10.88 -16.40 30.82
N SER A 59 -12.02 -15.82 30.44
CA SER A 59 -13.24 -15.78 31.27
C SER A 59 -13.81 -17.19 31.51
N LEU A 60 -13.81 -18.05 30.49
CA LEU A 60 -14.30 -19.43 30.62
C LEU A 60 -13.43 -20.26 31.58
N VAL A 61 -12.10 -20.12 31.47
CA VAL A 61 -11.14 -20.81 32.36
C VAL A 61 -11.29 -20.33 33.80
N THR A 62 -11.54 -19.04 34.03
CA THR A 62 -11.76 -18.51 35.39
C THR A 62 -13.07 -19.01 36.00
N ILE A 63 -14.15 -19.14 35.21
CA ILE A 63 -15.43 -19.69 35.67
C ILE A 63 -15.28 -21.17 36.07
N ILE A 64 -14.56 -21.97 35.28
CA ILE A 64 -14.34 -23.41 35.56
C ILE A 64 -13.52 -23.61 36.84
N ILE A 65 -12.47 -22.81 37.05
CA ILE A 65 -11.61 -22.89 38.25
C ILE A 65 -12.36 -22.41 39.50
N GLY A 66 -13.18 -21.36 39.38
CA GLY A 66 -14.01 -20.85 40.47
C GLY A 66 -15.13 -21.80 40.93
N LEU A 67 -15.48 -22.80 40.11
CA LEU A 67 -16.45 -23.83 40.46
C LEU A 67 -15.85 -24.95 41.35
N ILE A 68 -14.52 -25.14 41.29
CA ILE A 68 -13.82 -26.27 41.96
C ILE A 68 -13.15 -25.83 43.28
N MET A 69 -12.76 -24.56 43.42
CA MET A 69 -12.17 -24.01 44.63
C MET A 69 -12.91 -22.73 45.04
N PRO A 70 -13.41 -22.58 46.29
CA PRO A 70 -14.10 -21.37 46.72
C PRO A 70 -13.08 -20.26 46.99
N ILE A 71 -12.49 -19.76 45.91
CA ILE A 71 -11.75 -18.50 45.93
C ILE A 71 -12.84 -17.44 46.06
N GLY A 72 -13.08 -16.93 47.28
CA GLY A 72 -14.14 -15.97 47.55
C GLY A 72 -14.11 -14.76 46.61
N MET A 73 -15.14 -13.91 46.65
CA MET A 73 -15.35 -12.76 45.74
C MET A 73 -14.09 -11.93 45.41
N PHE A 74 -13.15 -11.80 46.34
CA PHE A 74 -11.87 -11.12 46.16
C PHE A 74 -10.89 -11.80 45.19
N GLY A 75 -10.85 -13.13 45.12
CA GLY A 75 -9.98 -13.85 44.18
C GLY A 75 -10.47 -13.76 42.74
N PHE A 76 -11.79 -13.79 42.53
CA PHE A 76 -12.41 -13.52 41.24
C PHE A 76 -12.10 -12.09 40.77
N LEU A 77 -12.27 -11.10 41.65
CA LEU A 77 -12.01 -9.70 41.32
C LEU A 77 -10.52 -9.44 41.00
N ALA A 78 -9.61 -10.10 41.71
CA ALA A 78 -8.16 -10.02 41.44
C ALA A 78 -7.79 -10.65 40.09
N ALA A 79 -8.36 -11.81 39.75
CA ALA A 79 -8.12 -12.46 38.46
C ALA A 79 -8.67 -11.64 37.28
N VAL A 80 -9.87 -11.06 37.41
CA VAL A 80 -10.45 -10.18 36.40
C VAL A 80 -9.63 -8.89 36.28
N GLY A 81 -9.21 -8.29 37.39
CA GLY A 81 -8.35 -7.11 37.38
C GLY A 81 -7.01 -7.36 36.69
N LEU A 82 -6.40 -8.52 36.92
CA LEU A 82 -5.15 -8.91 36.26
C LEU A 82 -5.36 -9.20 34.77
N ALA A 83 -6.47 -9.85 34.38
CA ALA A 83 -6.81 -10.10 32.99
C ALA A 83 -7.09 -8.79 32.22
N VAL A 84 -7.85 -7.85 32.81
CA VAL A 84 -8.11 -6.53 32.23
C VAL A 84 -6.83 -5.69 32.19
N GLY A 85 -6.00 -5.77 33.23
CA GLY A 85 -4.69 -5.13 33.27
C GLY A 85 -3.76 -5.65 32.17
N ALA A 86 -3.66 -6.98 31.99
CA ALA A 86 -2.86 -7.60 30.96
C ALA A 86 -3.40 -7.35 29.54
N ALA A 87 -4.72 -7.39 29.35
CA ALA A 87 -5.36 -7.06 28.08
C ALA A 87 -5.22 -5.57 27.74
N GLY A 88 -5.31 -4.69 28.73
CA GLY A 88 -5.00 -3.27 28.59
C GLY A 88 -3.53 -3.06 28.22
N LEU A 89 -2.60 -3.73 28.92
CA LEU A 89 -1.17 -3.63 28.64
C LEU A 89 -0.82 -4.11 27.23
N LEU A 90 -1.44 -5.18 26.76
CA LEU A 90 -1.27 -5.72 25.39
C LEU A 90 -1.99 -4.86 24.33
N GLY A 91 -3.10 -4.21 24.68
CA GLY A 91 -3.84 -3.30 23.80
C GLY A 91 -3.21 -1.91 23.65
N PHE A 92 -2.53 -1.43 24.71
CA PHE A 92 -1.80 -0.16 24.74
C PHE A 92 -0.30 -0.32 24.44
N MET A 93 0.23 -1.55 24.40
CA MET A 93 1.59 -1.76 23.91
C MET A 93 1.65 -1.30 22.45
N PRO A 94 2.45 -0.26 22.12
CA PRO A 94 2.74 0.01 20.72
C PRO A 94 3.33 -1.28 20.17
N ALA A 95 2.74 -1.81 19.09
CA ALA A 95 3.29 -2.94 18.37
C ALA A 95 4.78 -2.67 18.22
N ARG A 96 5.64 -3.43 18.92
CA ARG A 96 7.08 -3.22 18.90
C ARG A 96 7.48 -3.09 17.44
N GLY A 97 7.89 -1.89 17.05
CA GLY A 97 8.29 -1.54 15.69
C GLY A 97 9.56 -2.29 15.35
N GLY A 98 9.40 -3.54 14.91
CA GLY A 98 10.50 -4.46 14.65
C GLY A 98 10.07 -5.82 14.09
N GLY A 99 8.78 -6.14 14.10
CA GLY A 99 8.28 -7.22 13.26
C GLY A 99 8.32 -6.78 11.81
N ALA A 100 9.31 -7.25 11.05
CA ALA A 100 9.37 -7.09 9.61
C ALA A 100 7.98 -7.34 9.03
N LEU A 101 7.39 -6.31 8.41
CA LEU A 101 6.17 -6.49 7.64
C LEU A 101 6.46 -7.63 6.64
N PRO A 102 5.64 -8.69 6.59
CA PRO A 102 5.93 -9.81 5.69
C PRO A 102 6.06 -9.24 4.29
N ALA A 103 7.26 -9.37 3.72
CA ALA A 103 7.55 -8.94 2.36
C ALA A 103 6.64 -9.71 1.39
N PRO A 104 6.32 -9.14 0.22
CA PRO A 104 5.57 -9.86 -0.79
C PRO A 104 6.28 -11.16 -1.17
N SER A 105 5.54 -12.26 -1.26
CA SER A 105 6.13 -13.54 -1.65
C SER A 105 6.49 -13.52 -3.14
N ALA A 106 7.71 -13.96 -3.45
CA ALA A 106 8.23 -14.09 -4.79
C ALA A 106 7.62 -15.24 -5.60
N ASP A 107 6.66 -16.00 -5.03
CA ASP A 107 6.02 -17.16 -5.68
C ASP A 107 4.59 -16.89 -6.15
N LEU A 108 4.05 -15.70 -5.88
CA LEU A 108 2.66 -15.36 -6.21
C LEU A 108 2.46 -15.04 -7.71
N PRO A 109 1.24 -15.18 -8.25
CA PRO A 109 0.90 -14.61 -9.56
C PRO A 109 1.27 -13.12 -9.65
N ASN A 110 1.73 -12.66 -10.81
CA ASN A 110 2.24 -11.30 -11.01
C ASN A 110 1.27 -10.21 -10.49
N GLY A 111 -0.02 -10.34 -10.81
CA GLY A 111 -1.04 -9.38 -10.37
C GLY A 111 -1.34 -9.40 -8.87
N GLU A 112 -1.17 -10.54 -8.20
CA GLU A 112 -1.36 -10.67 -6.75
C GLU A 112 -0.16 -10.13 -5.98
N MET A 113 1.05 -10.34 -6.49
CA MET A 113 2.27 -9.78 -5.91
C MET A 113 2.19 -8.25 -5.82
N VAL A 114 1.76 -7.57 -6.89
CA VAL A 114 1.63 -6.10 -6.88
C VAL A 114 0.63 -5.63 -5.82
N GLN A 115 -0.47 -6.37 -5.61
CA GLN A 115 -1.46 -6.05 -4.57
C GLN A 115 -0.90 -6.25 -3.16
N GLN A 116 -0.15 -7.33 -2.94
CA GLN A 116 0.50 -7.58 -1.67
C GLN A 116 1.57 -6.52 -1.38
N PHE A 117 2.30 -6.10 -2.41
CA PHE A 117 3.29 -5.04 -2.33
C PHE A 117 2.66 -3.68 -1.99
N ASP A 118 1.57 -3.29 -2.64
CA ASP A 118 0.83 -2.06 -2.28
C ASP A 118 0.37 -2.09 -0.81
N SER A 119 -0.16 -3.22 -0.36
CA SER A 119 -0.56 -3.43 1.03
C SER A 119 0.63 -3.39 2.01
N TYR A 120 1.82 -3.80 1.58
CA TYR A 120 3.05 -3.67 2.34
C TYR A 120 3.47 -2.19 2.46
N LEU A 121 3.50 -1.46 1.33
CA LEU A 121 3.88 -0.04 1.29
C LEU A 121 2.99 0.82 2.17
N PHE A 122 1.67 0.61 2.12
CA PHE A 122 0.71 1.32 2.95
C PHE A 122 1.02 1.18 4.45
N ARG A 123 1.40 -0.02 4.89
CA ARG A 123 1.77 -0.28 6.30
C ARG A 123 3.13 0.31 6.64
N ALA A 124 4.10 0.19 5.74
CA ALA A 124 5.45 0.72 5.91
C ALA A 124 5.45 2.26 6.03
N ARG A 125 4.57 2.95 5.30
CA ARG A 125 4.45 4.42 5.24
C ARG A 125 4.52 5.09 6.61
N ARG A 126 3.84 4.55 7.63
CA ARG A 126 3.75 5.15 8.97
C ARG A 126 5.07 5.19 9.75
N ALA A 127 6.03 4.35 9.39
CA ALA A 127 7.34 4.27 10.05
C ALA A 127 8.39 5.19 9.40
N LEU A 128 8.04 5.91 8.33
CA LEU A 128 8.96 6.67 7.50
C LEU A 128 8.80 8.19 7.72
N PRO A 129 9.86 8.99 7.45
CA PRO A 129 9.81 10.44 7.58
C PRO A 129 8.91 11.05 6.48
N ALA A 130 8.38 12.24 6.71
CA ALA A 130 7.44 12.91 5.80
C ALA A 130 7.87 12.92 4.30
N PRO A 131 9.12 13.26 3.93
CA PRO A 131 9.53 13.20 2.52
C PRO A 131 9.50 11.79 1.92
N ALA A 132 9.85 10.76 2.70
CA ALA A 132 9.78 9.37 2.24
C ALA A 132 8.33 8.88 2.11
N GLN A 133 7.41 9.37 2.95
CA GLN A 133 5.98 9.08 2.80
C GLN A 133 5.45 9.58 1.44
N ALA A 134 5.89 10.75 0.99
CA ALA A 134 5.50 11.29 -0.31
C ALA A 134 5.96 10.38 -1.48
N GLU A 135 7.17 9.83 -1.40
CA GLU A 135 7.64 8.86 -2.41
C GLU A 135 6.88 7.53 -2.36
N ILE A 136 6.51 7.04 -1.17
CA ILE A 136 5.63 5.86 -1.03
C ILE A 136 4.26 6.14 -1.66
N ASP A 137 3.67 7.30 -1.42
CA ASP A 137 2.38 7.67 -1.99
C ASP A 137 2.43 7.75 -3.52
N ALA A 138 3.50 8.35 -4.06
CA ALA A 138 3.74 8.40 -5.50
C ALA A 138 3.94 7.00 -6.10
N LEU A 139 4.63 6.11 -5.39
CA LEU A 139 4.83 4.73 -5.79
C LEU A 139 3.50 3.96 -5.81
N SER A 140 2.73 4.01 -4.72
CA SER A 140 1.41 3.38 -4.62
C SER A 140 0.44 3.88 -5.69
N ALA A 141 0.50 5.16 -6.08
CA ALA A 141 -0.32 5.69 -7.17
C ALA A 141 0.00 5.07 -8.53
N ALA A 142 1.23 4.61 -8.76
CA ALA A 142 1.65 3.98 -10.02
C ALA A 142 1.36 2.46 -10.07
N LEU A 143 1.19 1.79 -8.93
CA LEU A 143 1.02 0.34 -8.85
C LEU A 143 -0.23 -0.21 -9.57
N PRO A 144 -1.40 0.47 -9.60
CA PRO A 144 -2.57 -0.04 -10.32
C PRO A 144 -2.31 -0.25 -11.82
N ALA A 145 -1.65 0.71 -12.47
CA ALA A 145 -1.29 0.61 -13.89
C ALA A 145 -0.27 -0.51 -14.12
N LEU A 146 0.78 -0.57 -13.27
CA LEU A 146 1.76 -1.66 -13.33
C LEU A 146 1.09 -3.03 -13.17
N ARG A 147 0.12 -3.16 -12.25
CA ARG A 147 -0.62 -4.40 -12.02
C ARG A 147 -1.34 -4.87 -13.28
N GLU A 148 -2.01 -3.96 -13.99
CA GLU A 148 -2.73 -4.29 -15.22
C GLU A 148 -1.80 -4.78 -16.32
N THR A 149 -0.64 -4.15 -16.47
CA THR A 149 0.39 -4.55 -17.44
C THR A 149 1.01 -5.89 -17.06
N ILE A 150 1.56 -6.01 -15.85
CA ILE A 150 2.34 -7.19 -15.44
C ILE A 150 1.47 -8.44 -15.23
N ALA A 151 0.17 -8.30 -14.95
CA ALA A 151 -0.73 -9.44 -14.77
C ALA A 151 -0.97 -10.25 -16.07
N ARG A 152 -0.73 -9.64 -17.24
CA ARG A 152 -0.87 -10.27 -18.55
C ARG A 152 0.42 -10.92 -19.04
N VAL A 153 1.53 -10.59 -18.40
CA VAL A 153 2.87 -11.01 -18.78
C VAL A 153 3.18 -12.36 -18.13
N GLU A 154 3.86 -13.23 -18.86
CA GLU A 154 4.34 -14.51 -18.33
C GLU A 154 5.24 -14.30 -17.11
N THR A 155 5.15 -15.20 -16.14
CA THR A 155 5.95 -15.08 -14.91
C THR A 155 7.45 -15.19 -15.17
N LEU A 156 7.88 -15.89 -16.22
CA LEU A 156 9.29 -16.06 -16.59
C LEU A 156 9.86 -14.91 -17.43
N ASP A 157 9.04 -13.92 -17.80
CA ASP A 157 9.51 -12.74 -18.52
C ASP A 157 10.59 -12.00 -17.70
N PRO A 158 11.73 -11.61 -18.31
CA PRO A 158 12.82 -10.95 -17.60
C PRO A 158 12.38 -9.63 -16.92
N SER A 159 11.54 -8.84 -17.56
CA SER A 159 11.07 -7.56 -17.01
C SER A 159 10.09 -7.80 -15.87
N ALA A 160 9.23 -8.82 -15.97
CA ALA A 160 8.39 -9.24 -14.86
C ALA A 160 9.23 -9.71 -13.66
N GLN A 161 10.26 -10.53 -13.88
CA GLN A 161 11.17 -11.01 -12.83
C GLN A 161 11.92 -9.86 -12.14
N ASP A 162 12.38 -8.87 -12.88
CA ASP A 162 13.05 -7.69 -12.32
C ASP A 162 12.10 -6.87 -11.44
N ALA A 163 10.85 -6.66 -11.87
CA ALA A 163 9.84 -6.01 -11.04
C ALA A 163 9.56 -6.82 -9.76
N ARG A 164 9.46 -8.15 -9.87
CA ARG A 164 9.26 -9.04 -8.73
C ARG A 164 10.38 -8.91 -7.71
N ARG A 165 11.65 -8.94 -8.16
CA ARG A 165 12.82 -8.78 -7.29
C ARG A 165 12.84 -7.42 -6.62
N LEU A 166 12.52 -6.36 -7.36
CA LEU A 166 12.45 -5.00 -6.82
C LEU A 166 11.39 -4.89 -5.70
N MET A 167 10.19 -5.42 -5.92
CA MET A 167 9.08 -5.37 -4.97
C MET A 167 9.21 -6.32 -3.77
N SER A 168 9.82 -7.49 -3.94
CA SER A 168 9.91 -8.51 -2.88
C SER A 168 11.21 -8.44 -2.07
N ILE A 169 12.33 -8.02 -2.68
CA ILE A 169 13.66 -8.04 -2.06
C ILE A 169 14.19 -6.63 -1.84
N HIS A 170 14.37 -5.86 -2.91
CA HIS A 170 15.16 -4.62 -2.85
C HIS A 170 14.46 -3.51 -2.06
N LEU A 171 13.19 -3.22 -2.37
CA LEU A 171 12.43 -2.18 -1.67
C LEU A 171 12.13 -2.55 -0.22
N PRO A 172 11.59 -3.74 0.08
CA PRO A 172 11.40 -4.15 1.47
C PRO A 172 12.72 -4.16 2.26
N GLY A 173 13.82 -4.59 1.65
CA GLY A 173 15.14 -4.57 2.26
C GLY A 173 15.70 -3.16 2.51
N LEU A 174 15.40 -2.17 1.65
CA LEU A 174 15.75 -0.77 1.88
C LEU A 174 15.00 -0.21 3.10
N ILE A 175 13.69 -0.44 3.14
CA ILE A 175 12.80 0.02 4.22
C ILE A 175 13.18 -0.64 5.56
N ASP A 176 13.48 -1.94 5.55
CA ASP A 176 13.91 -2.69 6.73
C ASP A 176 15.26 -2.17 7.27
N ARG A 177 16.24 -1.95 6.38
CA ARG A 177 17.54 -1.37 6.77
C ARG A 177 17.38 0.02 7.39
N TYR A 178 16.54 0.87 6.81
CA TYR A 178 16.25 2.19 7.37
C TYR A 178 15.60 2.09 8.77
N GLN A 179 14.64 1.18 8.97
CA GLN A 179 13.99 1.00 10.26
C GLN A 179 14.96 0.52 11.35
N LYS A 180 16.00 -0.24 10.98
CA LYS A 180 17.06 -0.68 11.89
C LYS A 180 18.00 0.45 12.33
N VAL A 181 18.07 1.55 11.59
CA VAL A 181 18.86 2.72 12.00
C VAL A 181 18.18 3.42 13.19
N PRO A 182 18.85 3.56 14.35
CA PRO A 182 18.25 4.22 15.50
C PRO A 182 17.93 5.70 15.18
N PRO A 183 16.80 6.26 15.68
CA PRO A 183 16.36 7.60 15.31
C PRO A 183 17.41 8.72 15.50
N ALA A 184 18.28 8.59 16.51
CA ALA A 184 19.34 9.55 16.78
C ALA A 184 20.39 9.68 15.65
N TYR A 185 20.59 8.63 14.86
CA TYR A 185 21.60 8.57 13.79
C TYR A 185 21.03 8.88 12.40
N ARG A 186 19.71 9.07 12.28
CA ARG A 186 19.08 9.24 10.95
C ARG A 186 19.41 10.57 10.27
N GLY A 187 19.75 11.58 11.06
CA GLY A 187 20.23 12.87 10.60
C GLY A 187 21.74 12.94 10.38
N GLU A 188 22.49 11.87 10.66
CA GLU A 188 23.94 11.89 10.42
C GLU A 188 24.27 11.89 8.94
N ILE A 189 25.25 12.70 8.59
CA ILE A 189 25.72 12.89 7.23
C ILE A 189 26.79 11.82 6.93
N ASP A 190 26.62 11.10 5.83
CA ASP A 190 27.58 10.12 5.36
C ASP A 190 28.74 10.75 4.55
N GLY A 191 29.65 9.92 4.04
CA GLY A 191 30.81 10.36 3.27
C GLY A 191 30.49 11.07 1.94
N GLU A 192 29.24 11.02 1.46
CA GLU A 192 28.79 11.73 0.25
C GLU A 192 27.96 12.98 0.59
N GLY A 193 27.91 13.39 1.85
CA GLY A 193 27.20 14.59 2.26
C GLY A 193 25.68 14.41 2.39
N LYS A 194 25.19 13.18 2.52
CA LYS A 194 23.75 12.88 2.63
C LYS A 194 23.39 12.27 3.98
N THR A 195 22.22 12.66 4.48
CA THR A 195 21.64 12.03 5.67
C THR A 195 21.01 10.68 5.34
N VAL A 196 20.84 9.81 6.34
CA VAL A 196 20.14 8.53 6.17
C VAL A 196 18.72 8.73 5.65
N ASP A 197 18.02 9.76 6.14
CA ASP A 197 16.68 10.14 5.66
C ASP A 197 16.70 10.53 4.17
N GLN A 198 17.69 11.31 3.73
CA GLN A 198 17.85 11.67 2.32
C GLN A 198 18.15 10.44 1.45
N ARG A 199 19.02 9.54 1.91
CA ARG A 199 19.34 8.29 1.21
C ARG A 199 18.12 7.40 1.04
N LEU A 200 17.26 7.32 2.06
CA LEU A 200 15.99 6.63 1.95
C LEU A 200 15.13 7.22 0.84
N VAL A 201 14.94 8.55 0.84
CA VAL A 201 14.13 9.25 -0.16
C VAL A 201 14.66 8.99 -1.58
N GLU A 202 15.97 9.11 -1.78
CA GLU A 202 16.61 8.83 -3.07
C GLU A 202 16.44 7.37 -3.50
N GLY A 203 16.62 6.42 -2.58
CA GLY A 203 16.43 4.99 -2.87
C GLY A 203 14.98 4.65 -3.24
N LEU A 204 14.00 5.27 -2.56
CA LEU A 204 12.58 5.13 -2.90
C LEU A 204 12.26 5.76 -4.26
N ALA A 205 12.78 6.96 -4.53
CA ALA A 205 12.60 7.65 -5.81
C ALA A 205 13.21 6.85 -6.98
N ALA A 206 14.42 6.32 -6.80
CA ALA A 206 15.09 5.46 -7.78
C ALA A 206 14.29 4.17 -8.03
N SER A 207 13.75 3.55 -6.97
CA SER A 207 12.92 2.34 -7.11
C SER A 207 11.60 2.62 -7.85
N ARG A 208 10.98 3.78 -7.61
CA ARG A 208 9.81 4.24 -8.34
C ARG A 208 10.12 4.44 -9.83
N ALA A 209 11.23 5.10 -10.15
CA ALA A 209 11.68 5.27 -11.53
C ALA A 209 11.91 3.93 -12.22
N ALA A 210 12.62 3.00 -11.56
CA ALA A 210 12.87 1.67 -12.07
C ALA A 210 11.59 0.86 -12.36
N LEU A 211 10.60 0.88 -11.46
CA LEU A 211 9.29 0.25 -11.71
C LEU A 211 8.56 0.91 -12.89
N GLY A 212 8.66 2.24 -13.03
CA GLY A 212 8.11 2.97 -14.17
C GLY A 212 8.76 2.56 -15.50
N GLU A 213 10.08 2.44 -15.54
CA GLU A 213 10.81 1.96 -16.72
C GLU A 213 10.44 0.53 -17.08
N ILE A 214 10.33 -0.37 -16.09
CA ILE A 214 9.91 -1.75 -16.31
C ILE A 214 8.50 -1.77 -16.91
N SER A 215 7.56 -1.00 -16.35
CA SER A 215 6.21 -0.88 -16.89
C SER A 215 6.20 -0.42 -18.35
N GLN A 216 7.06 0.55 -18.70
CA GLN A 216 7.19 1.03 -20.08
C GLN A 216 7.78 -0.03 -21.02
N ARG A 217 8.78 -0.80 -20.56
CA ARG A 217 9.37 -1.90 -21.36
C ARG A 217 8.33 -2.98 -21.64
N LEU A 218 7.55 -3.38 -20.64
CA LEU A 218 6.45 -4.33 -20.79
C LEU A 218 5.42 -3.83 -21.80
N ALA A 219 4.97 -2.58 -21.67
CA ALA A 219 4.01 -1.99 -22.60
C ALA A 219 4.54 -1.94 -24.05
N LYS A 220 5.82 -1.62 -24.24
CA LYS A 220 6.46 -1.63 -25.58
C LYS A 220 6.55 -3.05 -26.16
N ALA A 221 6.83 -4.05 -25.33
CA ALA A 221 6.85 -5.45 -25.76
C ALA A 221 5.47 -5.91 -26.26
N ASP A 222 4.41 -5.58 -25.53
CA ASP A 222 3.03 -5.87 -25.93
C ASP A 222 2.68 -5.19 -27.27
N MET A 223 3.06 -3.92 -27.45
CA MET A 223 2.86 -3.21 -28.71
C MET A 223 3.58 -3.89 -29.88
N ALA A 224 4.85 -4.28 -29.69
CA ALA A 224 5.63 -4.96 -30.72
C ALA A 224 5.05 -6.34 -31.10
N ALA A 225 4.56 -7.09 -30.11
CA ALA A 225 3.86 -8.35 -30.34
C ALA A 225 2.57 -8.15 -31.15
N PHE A 226 1.78 -7.14 -30.81
CA PHE A 226 0.57 -6.79 -31.54
C PHE A 226 0.86 -6.39 -33.00
N GLU A 227 1.84 -5.53 -33.25
CA GLU A 227 2.24 -5.13 -34.60
C GLU A 227 2.70 -6.33 -35.45
N THR A 228 3.48 -7.23 -34.85
CA THR A 228 3.95 -8.46 -35.50
C THR A 228 2.78 -9.34 -35.91
N GLN A 229 1.82 -9.55 -35.02
CA GLN A 229 0.63 -10.35 -35.29
C GLN A 229 -0.25 -9.71 -36.38
N GLY A 230 -0.42 -8.37 -36.35
CA GLY A 230 -1.14 -7.64 -37.39
C GLY A 230 -0.51 -7.80 -38.77
N ARG A 231 0.81 -7.61 -38.88
CA ARG A 231 1.56 -7.79 -40.14
C ARG A 231 1.45 -9.22 -40.68
N PHE A 232 1.53 -10.22 -39.79
CA PHE A 232 1.36 -11.63 -40.17
C PHE A 232 -0.02 -11.89 -40.78
N ILE A 233 -1.10 -11.38 -40.16
CA ILE A 233 -2.46 -11.54 -40.67
C ILE A 233 -2.60 -10.87 -42.04
N THR A 234 -2.11 -9.64 -42.20
CA THR A 234 -2.15 -8.94 -43.49
C THR A 234 -1.39 -9.68 -44.58
N SER A 235 -0.18 -10.17 -44.31
CA SER A 235 0.60 -10.94 -45.29
C SER A 235 -0.08 -12.27 -45.63
N ARG A 236 -0.62 -13.00 -44.65
CA ARG A 236 -1.16 -14.35 -44.87
C ARG A 236 -2.55 -14.35 -45.51
N TYR A 237 -3.37 -13.35 -45.20
CA TYR A 237 -4.79 -13.32 -45.56
C TYR A 237 -5.20 -12.09 -46.38
N GLY A 238 -4.40 -11.02 -46.42
CA GLY A 238 -4.70 -9.79 -47.16
C GLY A 238 -4.45 -9.90 -48.67
N GLU A 239 -3.45 -10.67 -49.11
CA GLU A 239 -3.14 -10.86 -50.54
C GLU A 239 -4.19 -11.71 -51.27
N SER A 240 -4.92 -12.59 -50.57
CA SER A 240 -5.95 -13.45 -51.17
C SER A 240 -7.24 -12.72 -51.58
N ALA A 241 -7.39 -11.44 -51.24
CA ALA A 241 -8.58 -10.65 -51.56
C ALA A 241 -8.45 -9.82 -52.85
N ILE A 242 -7.25 -9.70 -53.43
CA ILE A 242 -7.00 -8.82 -54.60
C ILE A 242 -7.12 -9.58 -55.93
N ASP A 243 -7.21 -10.92 -55.91
CA ASP A 243 -7.22 -11.77 -57.12
C ASP A 243 -8.60 -12.39 -57.44
N ARG A 244 -9.70 -11.67 -57.18
CA ARG A 244 -11.06 -12.04 -57.63
C ARG A 244 -11.78 -10.92 -58.35
#